data_AF-A0A1I0P6H6-F1
#
_entry.id   AF-A0A1I0P6H6-F1
#
_cell.length_a   1.000
_cell.length_b   1.000
_cell.length_c   1.000
_cell.angle_alpha   90.00
_cell.angle_beta   90.00
_cell.angle_gamma   90.00
#
_symmetry.space_group_name_H-M   'P 1'
#
loop_
_entity.id
_entity.type
_entity.pdbx_description
1 polymer ?
#
loop_
_entity_poly.entity_id
_entity_poly.type
_entity_poly.pdbx_seq_one_letter_code
_entity_poly.pdbx_strand_id
1 'polypeptide(L)'
;MKRQYLMLALLILFAFDAYAQGVGLTEFNTERLHVNKTGMIVLGSWALGNIGTNAVLLNNPSSKEQAHFYRMNIFWNVVNLGLAIPGLRHSLITDPASLDMASTVSEYHKMGKILLLNAGLDVAYITGGFLMKEMAKTRPNKEDILTGYGRSLILQGGFLLAFDIVLYSVLSSKGGDLEKILETVHVGANSIGLTFRF
;
A
#
# COMPACT_ATOMS: atom_id res chain seq x y z
N MET A 1 16.87 -46.05 -27.90
CA MET A 1 18.04 -45.35 -27.32
C MET A 1 18.18 -43.90 -27.79
N LYS A 2 18.56 -43.58 -29.04
CA LYS A 2 18.80 -42.16 -29.47
C LYS A 2 17.60 -41.20 -29.26
N ARG A 3 16.36 -41.66 -29.50
CA ARG A 3 15.12 -40.88 -29.25
C ARG A 3 14.87 -40.58 -27.76
N GLN A 4 15.28 -41.48 -26.86
CA GLN A 4 15.05 -41.32 -25.41
C GLN A 4 15.98 -40.25 -24.82
N TYR A 5 17.23 -40.18 -25.27
CA TYR A 5 18.16 -39.11 -24.88
C TYR A 5 17.70 -37.73 -25.37
N LEU A 6 17.10 -37.66 -26.56
CA LEU A 6 16.52 -36.42 -27.10
C LEU A 6 15.33 -35.94 -26.26
N MET A 7 14.44 -36.86 -25.86
CA MET A 7 13.29 -36.53 -24.98
C MET A 7 13.75 -36.14 -23.57
N LEU A 8 14.78 -36.79 -23.02
CA LEU A 8 15.37 -36.42 -21.73
C LEU A 8 16.02 -35.04 -21.78
N ALA A 9 16.76 -34.72 -22.85
CA ALA A 9 17.34 -33.40 -23.05
C ALA A 9 16.27 -32.30 -23.16
N LEU A 10 15.18 -32.57 -23.89
CA LEU A 10 14.03 -31.67 -23.98
C LEU A 10 13.35 -31.45 -22.61
N LEU A 11 13.13 -32.52 -21.83
CA LEU A 11 12.56 -32.42 -20.48
C LEU A 11 13.44 -31.62 -19.52
N ILE A 12 14.76 -31.77 -19.62
CA ILE A 12 15.71 -31.00 -18.81
C ILE A 12 15.65 -29.51 -19.19
N LEU A 13 15.57 -29.18 -20.48
CA LEU A 13 15.45 -27.79 -20.94
C LEU A 13 14.18 -27.13 -20.40
N PHE A 14 13.02 -27.77 -20.49
CA PHE A 14 11.77 -27.23 -19.94
C PHE A 14 11.79 -27.07 -18.40
N ALA A 15 12.57 -27.88 -17.69
CA ALA A 15 12.73 -27.75 -16.23
C ALA A 15 13.57 -26.53 -15.84
N PHE A 16 14.57 -26.15 -16.65
CA PHE A 16 15.36 -24.93 -16.43
C PHE A 16 14.53 -23.66 -16.63
N ASP A 17 13.64 -23.65 -17.62
CA ASP A 17 12.79 -22.50 -17.91
C ASP A 17 11.70 -22.30 -16.85
N ALA A 18 11.10 -23.40 -16.37
CA ALA A 18 10.18 -23.34 -15.23
C ALA A 18 10.87 -22.81 -13.96
N TYR A 19 12.14 -23.17 -13.75
CA TYR A 19 12.93 -22.65 -12.63
C TYR A 19 13.28 -21.16 -12.79
N ALA A 20 13.68 -20.73 -13.99
CA ALA A 20 14.00 -19.33 -14.27
C ALA A 20 12.78 -18.40 -14.14
N GLN A 21 11.59 -18.86 -14.54
CA GLN A 21 10.33 -18.14 -14.31
C GLN A 21 9.99 -17.99 -12.83
N GLY A 22 10.28 -19.02 -12.02
CA GLY A 22 10.14 -18.97 -10.57
C GLY A 22 11.06 -17.94 -9.90
N VAL A 23 12.28 -17.76 -10.43
CA VAL A 23 13.25 -16.78 -9.91
C VAL A 23 12.78 -15.34 -10.16
N GLY A 24 12.36 -15.00 -11.38
CA GLY A 24 11.89 -13.64 -11.70
C GLY A 24 10.60 -13.25 -10.96
N LEU A 25 9.68 -14.19 -10.79
CA LEU A 25 8.44 -13.96 -10.05
C LEU A 25 8.69 -13.76 -8.55
N THR A 26 9.59 -14.57 -7.97
CA THR A 26 9.97 -14.46 -6.55
C THR A 26 10.64 -13.12 -6.27
N GLU A 27 11.51 -12.65 -7.16
CA GLU A 27 12.16 -11.34 -7.03
C GLU A 27 11.15 -10.20 -7.08
N PHE A 28 10.23 -10.22 -8.05
CA PHE A 28 9.15 -9.24 -8.14
C PHE A 28 8.29 -9.21 -6.86
N ASN A 29 7.89 -10.37 -6.35
CA ASN A 29 7.11 -10.48 -5.13
C ASN A 29 7.88 -9.97 -3.91
N THR A 30 9.18 -10.24 -3.84
CA THR A 30 10.06 -9.75 -2.76
C THR A 30 10.09 -8.22 -2.76
N GLU A 31 10.30 -7.61 -3.92
CA GLU A 31 10.28 -6.15 -4.07
C GLU A 31 8.91 -5.55 -3.72
N ARG A 32 7.81 -6.14 -4.22
CA ARG A 32 6.44 -5.68 -3.89
C ARG A 32 6.15 -5.74 -2.39
N LEU A 33 6.50 -6.85 -1.73
CA LEU A 33 6.35 -7.00 -0.28
C LEU A 33 7.25 -6.02 0.48
N HIS A 34 8.45 -5.73 -0.04
CA HIS A 34 9.34 -4.72 0.53
C HIS A 34 8.73 -3.31 0.46
N VAL A 35 8.14 -2.93 -0.68
CA VAL A 35 7.42 -1.66 -0.82
C VAL A 35 6.29 -1.56 0.22
N ASN A 36 5.46 -2.60 0.35
CA ASN A 36 4.38 -2.61 1.34
C ASN A 36 4.92 -2.54 2.78
N LYS A 37 5.94 -3.34 3.12
CA LYS A 37 6.59 -3.33 4.43
C LYS A 37 7.11 -1.93 4.80
N THR A 38 7.82 -1.29 3.89
CA THR A 38 8.39 0.06 4.10
C THR A 38 7.28 1.08 4.27
N GLY A 39 6.22 1.04 3.45
CA GLY A 39 5.05 1.89 3.62
C GLY A 39 4.40 1.75 4.99
N MET A 40 4.19 0.52 5.46
CA MET A 40 3.57 0.25 6.76
C MET A 40 4.46 0.65 7.95
N ILE A 41 5.80 0.54 7.82
CA ILE A 41 6.73 1.06 8.82
C ILE A 41 6.62 2.59 8.89
N VAL A 42 6.66 3.28 7.75
CA VAL A 42 6.54 4.76 7.70
C VAL A 42 5.21 5.21 8.31
N LEU A 43 4.10 4.59 7.91
CA LEU A 43 2.77 4.90 8.44
C LEU A 43 2.67 4.63 9.95
N GLY A 44 3.22 3.50 10.42
CA GLY A 44 3.24 3.14 11.84
C GLY A 44 4.12 4.08 12.67
N SER A 45 5.30 4.45 12.17
CA SER A 45 6.20 5.41 12.83
C SER A 45 5.57 6.81 12.91
N TRP A 46 4.95 7.27 11.82
CA TRP A 46 4.18 8.52 11.82
C TRP A 46 3.09 8.45 12.90
N ALA A 47 2.33 7.36 12.95
CA ALA A 47 1.24 7.21 13.89
C ALA A 47 1.70 7.22 15.35
N LEU A 48 2.73 6.46 15.69
CA LEU A 48 3.29 6.43 17.05
C LEU A 48 3.87 7.78 17.47
N GLY A 49 4.64 8.42 16.59
CA GLY A 49 5.21 9.74 16.87
C GLY A 49 4.12 10.78 17.09
N ASN A 50 3.11 10.79 16.22
CA ASN A 50 2.00 11.73 16.29
C ASN A 50 1.14 11.50 17.54
N ILE A 51 0.85 10.25 17.92
CA ILE A 51 0.17 9.94 19.20
C ILE A 51 0.99 10.45 20.38
N GLY A 52 2.29 10.14 20.44
CA GLY A 52 3.16 10.56 21.54
C GLY A 52 3.23 12.08 21.68
N THR A 53 3.47 12.78 20.59
CA THR A 53 3.52 14.26 20.57
C THR A 53 2.19 14.86 20.99
N ASN A 54 1.08 14.42 20.41
CA ASN A 54 -0.24 14.99 20.74
C ASN A 54 -0.71 14.64 22.15
N ALA A 55 -0.32 13.47 22.70
CA ALA A 55 -0.61 13.13 24.08
C ALA A 55 0.10 14.06 25.07
N VAL A 56 1.37 14.40 24.80
CA VAL A 56 2.12 15.38 25.62
C VAL A 56 1.49 16.77 25.50
N LEU A 57 1.17 17.23 24.29
CA LEU A 57 0.57 18.55 24.07
C LEU A 57 -0.84 18.67 24.67
N LEU A 58 -1.58 17.57 24.77
CA LEU A 58 -2.92 17.53 25.34
C LEU A 58 -2.93 17.75 26.87
N ASN A 59 -1.79 17.64 27.56
CA ASN A 59 -1.70 17.91 28.99
C ASN A 59 -1.88 19.40 29.34
N ASN A 60 -1.51 20.31 28.43
CA ASN A 60 -1.67 21.75 28.64
C ASN A 60 -1.95 22.50 27.33
N PRO A 61 -3.13 22.29 26.71
CA PRO A 61 -3.48 22.92 25.44
C PRO A 61 -3.79 24.41 25.67
N SER A 62 -3.37 25.28 24.75
CA SER A 62 -3.60 26.73 24.90
C SER A 62 -5.07 27.15 24.72
N SER A 63 -5.92 26.27 24.19
CA SER A 63 -7.36 26.49 24.01
C SER A 63 -8.13 25.18 23.95
N LYS A 64 -9.47 25.25 24.09
CA LYS A 64 -10.36 24.09 23.90
C LYS A 64 -10.29 23.55 22.47
N GLU A 65 -10.23 24.42 21.47
CA GLU A 65 -9.99 24.05 20.07
C GLU A 65 -8.70 23.23 19.90
N GLN A 66 -7.58 23.68 20.48
CA GLN A 66 -6.33 22.92 20.44
C GLN A 66 -6.46 21.55 21.12
N ALA A 67 -7.14 21.48 22.26
CA ALA A 67 -7.40 20.21 22.93
C ALA A 67 -8.16 19.24 22.01
N HIS A 68 -9.16 19.74 21.27
CA HIS A 68 -9.89 18.94 20.28
C HIS A 68 -9.01 18.53 19.09
N PHE A 69 -8.17 19.44 18.57
CA PHE A 69 -7.21 19.11 17.51
C PHE A 69 -6.26 17.97 17.91
N TYR A 70 -5.65 18.04 19.10
CA TYR A 70 -4.75 16.99 19.59
C TYR A 70 -5.46 15.65 19.81
N ARG A 71 -6.68 15.67 20.37
CA ARG A 71 -7.50 14.45 20.54
C ARG A 71 -7.83 13.79 19.21
N MET A 72 -8.22 14.57 18.21
CA MET A 72 -8.53 14.03 16.89
C MET A 72 -7.30 13.46 16.20
N ASN A 73 -6.13 14.12 16.32
CA ASN A 73 -4.87 13.57 15.83
C ASN A 73 -4.56 12.21 16.46
N ILE A 74 -4.75 12.06 17.78
CA ILE A 74 -4.56 10.75 18.45
C ILE A 74 -5.52 9.71 17.86
N PHE A 75 -6.83 10.01 17.79
CA PHE A 75 -7.82 9.06 17.26
C PHE A 75 -7.54 8.65 15.82
N TRP A 76 -7.16 9.60 14.97
CA TRP A 76 -6.82 9.31 13.59
C TRP A 76 -5.59 8.40 13.48
N ASN A 77 -4.58 8.63 14.31
CA ASN A 77 -3.38 7.80 14.27
C ASN A 77 -3.61 6.40 14.89
N VAL A 78 -4.64 6.21 15.72
CA VAL A 78 -5.12 4.86 16.06
C VAL A 78 -5.64 4.13 14.81
N VAL A 79 -6.38 4.82 13.93
CA VAL A 79 -6.80 4.25 12.63
C VAL A 79 -5.58 3.90 11.78
N ASN A 80 -4.59 4.80 11.68
CA ASN A 80 -3.35 4.54 10.95
C ASN A 80 -2.61 3.31 11.48
N LEU A 81 -2.53 3.11 12.80
CA LEU A 81 -1.96 1.89 13.38
C LEU A 81 -2.78 0.64 13.03
N GLY A 82 -4.11 0.77 13.04
CA GLY A 82 -5.03 -0.29 12.63
C GLY A 82 -4.81 -0.75 11.19
N LEU A 83 -4.34 0.13 10.30
CA LEU A 83 -3.94 -0.21 8.93
C LEU A 83 -2.50 -0.73 8.86
N ALA A 84 -1.56 -0.07 9.54
CA ALA A 84 -0.14 -0.35 9.49
C ALA A 84 0.20 -1.75 10.03
N ILE A 85 -0.37 -2.15 11.16
CA ILE A 85 -0.07 -3.42 11.82
C ILE A 85 -0.41 -4.64 10.94
N PRO A 86 -1.65 -4.82 10.44
CA PRO A 86 -1.97 -5.96 9.60
C PRO A 86 -1.21 -5.93 8.27
N GLY A 87 -0.99 -4.75 7.66
CA GLY A 87 -0.21 -4.63 6.43
C GLY A 87 1.26 -5.02 6.63
N LEU A 88 1.87 -4.60 7.75
CA LEU A 88 3.23 -4.99 8.11
C LEU A 88 3.31 -6.49 8.38
N ARG A 89 2.36 -7.03 9.17
CA ARG A 89 2.29 -8.47 9.45
C ARG A 89 2.19 -9.28 8.17
N HIS A 90 1.29 -8.91 7.25
CA HIS A 90 1.16 -9.57 5.95
C HIS A 90 2.50 -9.60 5.21
N SER A 91 3.20 -8.47 5.14
CA SER A 91 4.50 -8.38 4.46
C SER A 91 5.61 -9.21 5.10
N LEU A 92 5.51 -9.50 6.40
CA LEU A 92 6.50 -10.28 7.14
C LEU A 92 6.26 -11.79 7.07
N ILE A 93 5.01 -12.23 6.92
CA ILE A 93 4.65 -13.65 6.96
C ILE A 93 4.45 -14.26 5.57
N THR A 94 4.21 -13.44 4.55
CA THR A 94 4.05 -13.92 3.18
C THR A 94 5.39 -14.34 2.60
N ASP A 95 5.48 -15.61 2.21
CA ASP A 95 6.62 -16.13 1.44
C ASP A 95 6.49 -15.71 -0.03
N PRO A 96 7.42 -14.88 -0.57
CA PRO A 96 7.36 -14.43 -1.95
C PRO A 96 7.46 -15.57 -2.97
N ALA A 97 8.11 -16.69 -2.63
CA ALA A 97 8.24 -17.85 -3.51
C ALA A 97 6.97 -18.72 -3.57
N SER A 98 6.06 -18.53 -2.63
CA SER A 98 4.79 -19.28 -2.57
C SER A 98 3.71 -18.74 -3.51
N LEU A 99 3.92 -17.57 -4.12
CA LEU A 99 2.94 -16.89 -4.96
C LEU A 99 3.12 -17.28 -6.43
N ASP A 100 2.07 -17.83 -7.04
CA ASP A 100 2.01 -18.08 -8.48
C ASP A 100 1.70 -16.79 -9.28
N MET A 101 1.79 -16.88 -10.61
CA MET A 101 1.60 -15.74 -11.51
C MET A 101 0.25 -15.04 -11.29
N ALA A 102 -0.83 -15.83 -11.16
CA ALA A 102 -2.18 -15.29 -10.98
C ALA A 102 -2.30 -14.55 -9.64
N SER A 103 -1.76 -15.11 -8.57
CA SER A 103 -1.73 -14.50 -7.23
C SER A 103 -0.89 -13.23 -7.22
N THR A 104 0.27 -13.22 -7.88
CA THR A 104 1.13 -12.05 -8.01
C THR A 104 0.43 -10.89 -8.72
N VAL A 105 -0.18 -11.16 -9.88
CA VAL A 105 -0.91 -10.14 -10.65
C VAL A 105 -2.09 -9.61 -9.83
N SER A 106 -2.84 -10.51 -9.20
CA SER A 106 -3.98 -10.15 -8.35
C SER A 106 -3.57 -9.26 -7.19
N GLU A 107 -2.55 -9.64 -6.42
CA GLU A 107 -2.08 -8.89 -5.26
C GLU A 107 -1.44 -7.55 -5.65
N TYR A 108 -0.71 -7.48 -6.76
CA TYR A 108 -0.19 -6.21 -7.30
C TYR A 108 -1.32 -5.22 -7.61
N HIS A 109 -2.34 -5.64 -8.38
CA HIS A 109 -3.45 -4.75 -8.72
C HIS A 109 -4.35 -4.44 -7.52
N LYS A 110 -4.54 -5.39 -6.61
CA LYS A 110 -5.29 -5.18 -5.37
C LYS A 110 -4.63 -4.11 -4.51
N MET A 111 -3.31 -4.18 -4.32
CA MET A 111 -2.56 -3.15 -3.61
C MET A 111 -2.72 -1.78 -4.27
N GLY A 112 -2.55 -1.70 -5.60
CA GLY A 112 -2.77 -0.45 -6.34
C GLY A 112 -4.18 0.13 -6.18
N LYS A 113 -5.21 -0.72 -6.25
CA LYS A 113 -6.61 -0.30 -6.04
C LYS A 113 -6.88 0.21 -4.64
N ILE A 114 -6.31 -0.44 -3.61
CA ILE A 114 -6.45 0.00 -2.22
C ILE A 114 -5.84 1.40 -2.05
N LEU A 115 -4.65 1.64 -2.58
CA LEU A 115 -3.99 2.94 -2.49
C LEU A 115 -4.78 4.04 -3.20
N LEU A 116 -5.32 3.78 -4.40
CA LEU A 116 -6.16 4.76 -5.11
C LEU A 116 -7.48 5.03 -4.38
N LEU A 117 -8.08 4.00 -3.79
CA LEU A 117 -9.30 4.16 -2.98
C LEU A 117 -9.02 5.02 -1.74
N ASN A 118 -7.92 4.76 -1.04
CA ASN A 118 -7.52 5.55 0.13
C ASN A 118 -7.19 6.99 -0.24
N ALA A 119 -6.46 7.22 -1.33
CA ALA A 119 -6.23 8.58 -1.83
C ALA A 119 -7.56 9.33 -2.11
N GLY A 120 -8.58 8.64 -2.62
CA GLY A 120 -9.92 9.20 -2.74
C GLY A 120 -10.59 9.50 -1.39
N LEU A 121 -10.46 8.61 -0.41
CA LEU A 121 -10.94 8.84 0.95
C LEU A 121 -10.22 10.01 1.62
N ASP A 122 -8.93 10.21 1.36
CA ASP A 122 -8.16 11.33 1.91
C ASP A 122 -8.64 12.68 1.41
N VAL A 123 -9.00 12.77 0.12
CA VAL A 123 -9.67 13.95 -0.43
C VAL A 123 -11.00 14.19 0.30
N ALA A 124 -11.76 13.14 0.60
CA ALA A 124 -13.00 13.25 1.37
C ALA A 124 -12.74 13.71 2.81
N TYR A 125 -11.67 13.25 3.47
CA TYR A 125 -11.29 13.70 4.82
C TYR A 125 -10.89 15.17 4.83
N ILE A 126 -10.07 15.62 3.88
CA ILE A 126 -9.68 17.02 3.74
C ILE A 126 -10.92 17.89 3.52
N THR A 127 -11.78 17.49 2.58
CA THR A 127 -13.04 18.21 2.28
C THR A 127 -13.96 18.25 3.50
N GLY A 128 -14.11 17.12 4.20
CA GLY A 128 -14.85 17.03 5.45
C GLY A 128 -14.30 17.96 6.52
N GLY A 129 -12.98 18.08 6.64
CA GLY A 129 -12.34 19.00 7.57
C GLY A 129 -12.61 20.48 7.24
N PHE A 130 -12.60 20.86 5.96
CA PHE A 130 -13.03 22.19 5.53
C PHE A 130 -14.51 22.44 5.82
N LEU A 131 -15.38 21.46 5.54
CA LEU A 131 -16.81 21.55 5.83
C LEU A 131 -17.06 21.73 7.34
N MET A 132 -16.36 20.99 8.20
CA MET A 132 -16.47 21.16 9.66
C MET A 132 -16.09 22.58 10.09
N LYS A 133 -15.02 23.15 9.54
CA LYS A 133 -14.62 24.54 9.81
C LYS A 133 -15.67 25.54 9.33
N GLU A 134 -16.32 25.29 8.20
CA GLU A 134 -17.41 26.15 7.73
C GLU A 134 -18.63 26.09 8.65
N MET A 135 -18.99 24.88 9.10
CA MET A 135 -20.08 24.65 10.05
C MET A 135 -19.82 25.28 11.43
N ALA A 136 -18.55 25.46 11.82
CA ALA A 136 -18.18 26.11 13.08
C ALA A 136 -18.67 27.56 13.15
N LYS A 137 -18.62 28.30 12.04
CA LYS A 137 -19.02 29.71 11.95
C LYS A 137 -20.48 29.99 12.33
N THR A 138 -21.35 28.98 12.18
CA THR A 138 -22.79 29.10 12.45
C THR A 138 -23.21 28.34 13.71
N ARG A 139 -22.26 27.75 14.46
CA ARG A 139 -22.53 26.88 15.60
C ARG A 139 -21.63 27.23 16.79
N PRO A 140 -21.85 28.38 17.46
CA PRO A 140 -20.96 28.88 18.52
C PRO A 140 -20.77 27.87 19.66
N ASN A 141 -21.80 27.10 20.01
CA ASN A 141 -21.71 26.06 21.07
C ASN A 141 -20.84 24.84 20.69
N LYS A 142 -20.43 24.70 19.42
CA LYS A 142 -19.61 23.60 18.90
C LYS A 142 -18.40 24.11 18.12
N GLU A 143 -18.09 25.40 18.20
CA GLU A 143 -17.05 26.04 17.40
C GLU A 143 -15.67 25.40 17.65
N ASP A 144 -15.29 25.26 18.93
CA ASP A 144 -14.00 24.68 19.34
C ASP A 144 -13.79 23.27 18.77
N ILE A 145 -14.80 22.39 18.89
CA ILE A 145 -14.68 21.00 18.45
C ILE A 145 -14.69 20.90 16.92
N LEU A 146 -15.56 21.64 16.24
CA LEU A 146 -15.67 21.62 14.78
C LEU A 146 -14.40 22.17 14.13
N THR A 147 -13.85 23.26 14.66
CA THR A 147 -12.61 23.84 14.16
C THR A 147 -11.41 22.95 14.47
N GLY A 148 -11.28 22.46 15.72
CA GLY A 148 -10.17 21.59 16.12
C GLY A 148 -10.14 20.28 15.32
N TYR A 149 -11.27 19.57 15.23
CA TYR A 149 -11.35 18.31 14.47
C TYR A 149 -11.22 18.56 12.97
N GLY A 150 -11.80 19.64 12.45
CA GLY A 150 -11.68 20.00 11.04
C GLY A 150 -10.22 20.28 10.63
N ARG A 151 -9.45 20.98 11.46
CA ARG A 151 -8.01 21.20 11.25
C ARG A 151 -7.24 19.88 11.28
N SER A 152 -7.58 18.97 12.19
CA SER A 152 -6.96 17.66 12.28
C SER A 152 -7.22 16.81 11.03
N LEU A 153 -8.47 16.75 10.56
CA LEU A 153 -8.82 16.02 9.34
C LEU A 153 -8.10 16.55 8.09
N ILE A 154 -7.95 17.87 7.97
CA ILE A 154 -7.17 18.48 6.86
C ILE A 154 -5.70 18.05 6.95
N LEU A 155 -5.08 18.14 8.12
CA LEU A 155 -3.68 17.76 8.32
C LEU A 155 -3.45 16.27 8.05
N GLN A 156 -4.28 15.42 8.66
CA GLN A 156 -4.14 13.97 8.58
C GLN A 156 -4.48 13.45 7.18
N GLY A 157 -5.55 13.95 6.55
CA GLY A 157 -5.86 13.62 5.16
C GLY A 157 -4.81 14.13 4.19
N GLY A 158 -4.22 15.31 4.42
CA GLY A 158 -3.12 15.81 3.60
C GLY A 158 -1.87 14.94 3.66
N PHE A 159 -1.51 14.47 4.87
CA PHE A 159 -0.42 13.51 5.05
C PHE A 159 -0.71 12.18 4.34
N LEU A 160 -1.89 11.60 4.55
CA LEU A 160 -2.25 10.30 3.96
C LEU A 160 -2.31 10.36 2.44
N LEU A 161 -2.87 11.43 1.87
CA LEU A 161 -2.92 11.61 0.42
C LEU A 161 -1.53 11.64 -0.19
N ALA A 162 -0.60 12.38 0.42
CA ALA A 162 0.79 12.42 -0.02
C ALA A 162 1.46 11.04 0.12
N PHE A 163 1.24 10.37 1.24
CA PHE A 163 1.74 9.02 1.50
C PHE A 163 1.26 8.02 0.43
N ASP A 164 -0.04 7.98 0.14
CA ASP A 164 -0.63 7.06 -0.82
C ASP A 164 -0.18 7.34 -2.25
N ILE A 165 -0.07 8.62 -2.65
CA ILE A 165 0.46 8.99 -3.98
C ILE A 165 1.91 8.52 -4.13
N VAL A 166 2.76 8.75 -3.13
CA VAL A 166 4.16 8.32 -3.16
C VAL A 166 4.24 6.80 -3.23
N LEU A 167 3.50 6.10 -2.37
CA LEU A 167 3.51 4.64 -2.31
C LEU A 167 2.95 4.01 -3.60
N TYR A 168 1.89 4.59 -4.16
CA TYR A 168 1.32 4.18 -5.44
C TYR A 168 2.31 4.42 -6.60
N SER A 169 3.05 5.53 -6.58
CA SER A 169 4.05 5.83 -7.60
C SER A 169 5.21 4.83 -7.56
N VAL A 170 5.70 4.51 -6.36
CA VAL A 170 6.74 3.49 -6.15
C VAL A 170 6.24 2.09 -6.53
N LEU A 171 4.99 1.74 -6.22
CA LEU A 171 4.40 0.48 -6.65
C LEU A 171 4.26 0.42 -8.17
N SER A 172 3.75 1.48 -8.78
CA SER A 172 3.49 1.55 -10.23
C SER A 172 4.76 1.51 -11.05
N SER A 173 5.90 2.01 -10.53
CA SER A 173 7.18 1.89 -11.21
C SER A 173 7.66 0.45 -11.35
N LYS A 174 7.12 -0.49 -10.56
CA LYS A 174 7.38 -1.94 -10.68
C LYS A 174 6.49 -2.61 -11.75
N GLY A 175 5.45 -1.94 -12.24
CA GLY A 175 4.53 -2.49 -13.25
C GLY A 175 5.22 -2.96 -14.52
N GLY A 176 6.25 -2.23 -14.99
CA GLY A 176 7.02 -2.62 -16.17
C GLY A 176 7.83 -3.91 -15.98
N ASP A 177 8.23 -4.25 -14.76
CA ASP A 177 8.90 -5.51 -14.47
C ASP A 177 7.90 -6.67 -14.51
N LEU A 178 6.68 -6.45 -14.00
CA LEU A 178 5.60 -7.43 -14.12
C LEU A 178 5.19 -7.67 -15.58
N GLU A 179 5.10 -6.62 -16.39
CA GLU A 179 4.78 -6.73 -17.82
C GLU A 179 5.82 -7.57 -18.56
N LYS A 180 7.12 -7.36 -18.32
CA LYS A 180 8.19 -8.20 -18.91
C LYS A 180 8.06 -9.68 -18.52
N ILE A 181 7.70 -9.95 -17.26
CA ILE A 181 7.47 -11.31 -16.79
C ILE A 181 6.24 -11.93 -17.51
N LEU A 182 5.18 -11.16 -17.71
CA LEU A 182 3.97 -11.60 -18.41
C LEU A 182 4.19 -11.82 -19.91
N GLU A 183 4.97 -10.96 -20.58
CA GLU A 183 5.32 -11.10 -22.00
C GLU A 183 6.12 -12.38 -22.30
N THR A 184 6.79 -12.95 -21.29
CA THR A 184 7.49 -14.24 -21.40
C THR A 184 6.51 -15.42 -21.50
N VAL A 185 5.22 -15.22 -21.22
CA VAL A 185 4.16 -16.25 -21.19
C VAL A 185 3.02 -15.87 -22.15
N HIS A 186 3.02 -16.41 -23.37
CA HIS A 186 1.90 -16.23 -24.32
C HIS A 186 1.01 -17.47 -24.40
N VAL A 187 -0.29 -17.30 -24.15
CA VAL A 187 -1.33 -18.31 -24.41
C VAL A 187 -2.08 -17.94 -25.69
N GLY A 188 -1.84 -18.68 -26.76
CA GLY A 188 -2.59 -18.58 -28.02
C GLY A 188 -3.88 -19.40 -27.97
N ALA A 189 -4.86 -19.04 -28.81
CA ALA A 189 -6.22 -19.61 -28.80
C ALA A 189 -6.30 -21.15 -28.88
N ASN A 190 -5.24 -21.83 -29.35
CA ASN A 190 -5.14 -23.29 -29.41
C ASN A 190 -3.83 -23.85 -28.83
N SER A 191 -2.99 -23.05 -28.14
CA SER A 191 -1.71 -23.51 -27.59
C SER A 191 -1.14 -22.59 -26.51
N ILE A 192 -0.59 -23.16 -25.44
CA ILE A 192 0.30 -22.44 -24.50
C ILE A 192 1.71 -22.50 -25.09
N GLY A 193 2.35 -21.35 -25.33
CA GLY A 193 3.69 -21.25 -25.91
C GLY A 193 4.63 -20.43 -25.04
N LEU A 194 5.83 -20.97 -24.77
CA LEU A 194 6.93 -20.21 -24.19
C LEU A 194 7.69 -19.51 -25.33
N THR A 195 7.84 -18.19 -25.24
CA THR A 195 8.61 -17.43 -26.23
C THR A 195 9.98 -17.10 -25.65
N PHE A 196 11.02 -17.68 -26.26
CA PHE A 196 12.40 -17.32 -25.97
C PHE A 196 12.81 -16.14 -26.85
N ARG A 197 13.08 -14.99 -26.24
CA ARG A 197 13.76 -13.87 -26.92
C ARG A 197 15.20 -13.82 -26.41
N PHE A 198 16.12 -14.14 -27.30
CA PHE A 198 17.56 -13.84 -27.19
C PHE A 198 17.87 -12.50 -27.82
#